data_AF-A0AAD3HIX5-F1
#
_entry.id   AF-A0AAD3HIX5-F1
#
_cell.length_a   1.000
_cell.length_b   1.000
_cell.length_c   1.000
_cell.angle_alpha   90.00
_cell.angle_beta   90.00
_cell.angle_gamma   90.00
#
_symmetry.space_group_name_H-M   'P 1'
#
loop_
_entity.id
_entity.type
_entity.pdbx_description
1 polymer ?
#
loop_
_entity_poly.entity_id
_entity_poly.type
_entity_poly.pdbx_seq_one_letter_code
_entity_poly.pdbx_strand_id
1 'polypeptide(L)'
;MAAPEEDATPRKQYSPEEVLKQLEDIPEDKRTFSASRLLTCLSAQRDCCGAVRALQEKGEAATLADHDMVILLFLKNMYNLVSGLPGALQFDALEDLMARSGILLPFVNGMRLLDQTVVLQLGLPSKEQLCDNIHELIRVAATAIVCFYHYTNYPAHPDFFPSDDAALLFSSLALASCQPGRPGGAGAVAALEEQLAGAGGGVVALREVRWLMHYFRAQLSSLGGSVFLSLGDTQQHSRQLVAQQADLLGLIKAVPENPAGYAYYVRTCLQFQQLAAAKLFAEKGAVVAAKHNAVLYGAILAAQQAIALALAGGGKSSTGSTAGKAAAAPAEGGVAAPDAASSSAVAAASSDSAPPAALVLVGELRGLMEAARGGLEAEKAGLPEVYGDLVVLDPTDSWLLAEKLGPLVAGVPDEGEVLALSGAMYPTRQPTELPRGAVAVKKPQKAEGAK
;
A
#
# COMPACT_ATOMS: atom_id res chain seq x y z
N MET A 1 -26.97 34.33 -18.68
CA MET A 1 -26.66 33.11 -17.91
C MET A 1 -26.98 31.93 -18.81
N ALA A 2 -25.95 31.32 -19.41
CA ALA A 2 -26.12 30.10 -20.19
C ALA A 2 -26.29 28.93 -19.21
N ALA A 3 -27.29 28.09 -19.47
CA ALA A 3 -27.51 26.86 -18.72
C ALA A 3 -26.32 25.90 -18.96
N PRO A 4 -25.91 25.11 -17.97
CA PRO A 4 -24.90 24.09 -18.19
C PRO A 4 -25.48 23.01 -19.10
N GLU A 5 -24.78 22.71 -20.20
CA GLU A 5 -25.05 21.53 -21.02
C GLU A 5 -24.80 20.30 -20.13
N GLU A 6 -25.87 19.56 -19.81
CA GLU A 6 -25.77 18.21 -19.26
C GLU A 6 -25.17 17.32 -20.33
N ASP A 7 -23.89 16.99 -20.16
CA ASP A 7 -23.18 15.99 -20.97
C ASP A 7 -23.78 14.60 -20.67
N ALA A 8 -24.93 14.34 -21.28
CA ALA A 8 -25.75 13.14 -21.09
C ALA A 8 -25.26 11.98 -21.98
N THR A 9 -23.96 11.71 -21.97
CA THR A 9 -23.49 10.39 -22.40
C THR A 9 -23.78 9.42 -21.25
N PRO A 10 -24.67 8.42 -21.43
CA PRO A 10 -24.91 7.43 -20.39
C PRO A 10 -23.58 6.71 -20.13
N ARG A 11 -23.00 6.91 -18.93
CA ARG A 11 -21.82 6.16 -18.51
C ARG A 11 -22.10 4.69 -18.71
N LYS A 12 -21.33 4.05 -19.58
CA LYS A 12 -21.47 2.62 -19.88
C LYS A 12 -21.40 1.85 -18.55
N GLN A 13 -22.41 1.04 -18.27
CA GLN A 13 -22.46 0.27 -17.04
C GLN A 13 -21.25 -0.66 -16.98
N TYR A 14 -20.54 -0.69 -15.85
CA TYR A 14 -19.38 -1.57 -15.65
C TYR A 14 -19.79 -3.04 -15.77
N SER A 15 -19.07 -3.80 -16.61
CA SER A 15 -19.15 -5.26 -16.71
C SER A 15 -17.76 -5.85 -16.48
N PRO A 16 -17.54 -6.63 -15.41
CA PRO A 16 -16.28 -7.31 -15.17
C PRO A 16 -15.82 -8.19 -16.33
N GLU A 17 -16.74 -8.87 -17.01
CA GLU A 17 -16.44 -9.75 -18.14
C GLU A 17 -15.99 -8.98 -19.38
N GLU A 18 -16.62 -7.83 -19.68
CA GLU A 18 -16.19 -6.97 -20.78
C GLU A 18 -14.81 -6.37 -20.51
N VAL A 19 -14.53 -5.97 -19.27
CA VAL A 19 -13.24 -5.40 -18.88
C VAL A 19 -12.15 -6.48 -18.88
N LEU A 20 -12.47 -7.68 -18.37
CA LEU A 20 -11.57 -8.83 -18.45
C LEU A 20 -11.19 -9.12 -19.90
N LYS A 21 -12.18 -9.17 -20.81
CA LYS A 21 -11.94 -9.38 -22.23
C LYS A 21 -11.07 -8.29 -22.84
N GLN A 22 -11.33 -7.02 -22.54
CA GLN A 22 -10.48 -5.91 -23.02
C GLN A 22 -9.02 -6.07 -22.56
N LEU A 23 -8.78 -6.56 -21.34
CA LEU A 23 -7.43 -6.81 -20.84
C LEU A 23 -6.77 -8.04 -21.48
N GLU A 24 -7.56 -9.08 -21.78
CA GLU A 24 -7.12 -10.29 -22.51
C GLU A 24 -6.70 -9.95 -23.95
N ASP A 25 -7.45 -9.05 -24.60
CA ASP A 25 -7.21 -8.59 -25.97
C ASP A 25 -5.90 -7.79 -26.12
N ILE A 26 -5.31 -7.29 -25.01
CA ILE A 26 -3.99 -6.66 -25.01
C ILE A 26 -2.91 -7.74 -25.15
N PRO A 27 -2.05 -7.69 -26.19
CA PRO A 27 -0.94 -8.63 -26.35
C PRO A 27 -0.02 -8.68 -25.12
N GLU A 28 0.42 -9.88 -24.73
CA GLU A 28 1.20 -10.09 -23.50
C GLU A 28 2.48 -9.24 -23.46
N ASP A 29 3.18 -9.11 -24.59
CA ASP A 29 4.41 -8.32 -24.74
C ASP A 29 4.18 -6.80 -24.63
N LYS A 30 2.93 -6.35 -24.82
CA LYS A 30 2.53 -4.94 -24.75
C LYS A 30 1.80 -4.59 -23.46
N ARG A 31 1.39 -5.59 -22.69
CA ARG A 31 0.61 -5.39 -21.47
C ARG A 31 1.46 -4.70 -20.41
N THR A 32 0.95 -3.61 -19.82
CA THR A 32 1.61 -2.97 -18.68
C THR A 32 1.53 -3.89 -17.46
N PHE A 33 2.35 -3.60 -16.45
CA PHE A 33 2.24 -4.26 -15.16
C PHE A 33 0.83 -4.15 -14.57
N SER A 34 0.23 -2.96 -14.57
CA SER A 34 -1.12 -2.74 -14.02
C SER A 34 -2.16 -3.54 -14.78
N ALA A 35 -2.12 -3.53 -16.12
CA ALA A 35 -3.03 -4.33 -16.95
C ALA A 35 -2.88 -5.83 -16.68
N SER A 36 -1.65 -6.32 -16.52
CA SER A 36 -1.37 -7.73 -16.19
C SER A 36 -1.91 -8.12 -14.81
N ARG A 37 -1.76 -7.22 -13.83
CA ARG A 37 -2.28 -7.41 -12.47
C ARG A 37 -3.80 -7.37 -12.45
N LEU A 38 -4.43 -6.41 -13.12
CA LEU A 38 -5.89 -6.34 -13.21
C LEU A 38 -6.49 -7.54 -13.92
N LEU A 39 -5.86 -8.03 -14.99
CA LEU A 39 -6.29 -9.27 -15.64
C LEU A 39 -6.29 -10.45 -14.66
N THR A 40 -5.20 -10.61 -13.93
CA THR A 40 -5.07 -11.69 -12.93
C THR A 40 -6.05 -11.49 -11.78
N CYS A 41 -6.28 -10.25 -11.37
CA CYS A 41 -7.24 -9.86 -10.34
C CYS A 41 -8.67 -10.26 -10.71
N LEU A 42 -9.15 -9.84 -11.89
CA LEU A 42 -10.50 -10.13 -12.36
C LEU A 42 -10.69 -11.62 -12.66
N SER A 43 -9.65 -12.29 -13.17
CA SER A 43 -9.67 -13.76 -13.35
C SER A 43 -9.83 -14.47 -12.00
N ALA A 44 -9.01 -14.09 -11.01
CA ALA A 44 -9.09 -14.66 -9.67
C ALA A 44 -10.43 -14.34 -8.97
N GLN A 45 -11.02 -13.17 -9.23
CA GLN A 45 -12.36 -12.81 -8.72
C GLN A 45 -13.44 -13.73 -9.30
N ARG A 46 -13.47 -13.87 -10.63
CA ARG A 46 -14.40 -14.75 -11.34
C ARG A 46 -14.29 -16.19 -10.82
N ASP A 47 -13.06 -16.68 -10.73
CA ASP A 47 -12.78 -18.06 -10.33
C ASP A 47 -13.10 -18.28 -8.83
N CYS A 48 -12.86 -17.27 -7.98
CA CYS A 48 -13.28 -17.29 -6.58
C CYS A 48 -14.81 -17.40 -6.44
N CYS A 49 -15.57 -16.56 -7.17
CA CYS A 49 -17.03 -16.62 -7.19
C CYS A 49 -17.57 -17.96 -7.73
N GLY A 50 -16.88 -18.56 -8.71
CA GLY A 50 -17.19 -19.91 -9.21
C GLY A 50 -16.93 -20.97 -8.14
N ALA A 51 -15.78 -20.90 -7.48
CA ALA A 51 -15.38 -21.86 -6.44
C ALA A 51 -16.29 -21.78 -5.20
N VAL A 52 -16.73 -20.59 -4.79
CA VAL A 52 -17.72 -20.43 -3.70
C VAL A 52 -19.04 -21.11 -4.05
N ARG A 53 -19.55 -20.93 -5.28
CA ARG A 53 -20.79 -21.58 -5.74
C ARG A 53 -20.65 -23.10 -5.75
N ALA A 54 -19.55 -23.62 -6.30
CA ALA A 54 -19.26 -25.04 -6.30
C ALA A 54 -19.16 -25.61 -4.86
N LEU A 55 -18.59 -24.85 -3.93
CA LEU A 55 -18.51 -25.24 -2.53
C LEU A 55 -19.89 -25.30 -1.86
N GLN A 56 -20.77 -24.34 -2.16
CA GLN A 56 -22.16 -24.36 -1.69
C GLN A 56 -22.94 -25.56 -2.24
N GLU A 57 -22.73 -25.93 -3.51
CA GLU A 57 -23.35 -27.12 -4.11
C GLU A 57 -22.85 -28.43 -3.49
N LYS A 58 -21.57 -28.50 -3.09
CA LYS A 58 -21.00 -29.64 -2.36
C LYS A 58 -21.54 -29.77 -0.94
N GLY A 59 -21.93 -28.66 -0.30
CA GLY A 59 -22.44 -28.64 1.07
C GLY A 59 -21.47 -29.33 2.05
N GLU A 60 -21.98 -30.28 2.84
CA GLU A 60 -21.19 -31.04 3.82
C GLU A 60 -20.09 -31.92 3.20
N ALA A 61 -20.15 -32.18 1.88
CA ALA A 61 -19.12 -32.94 1.18
C ALA A 61 -17.90 -32.08 0.78
N ALA A 62 -17.92 -30.77 1.04
CA ALA A 62 -16.79 -29.90 0.76
C ALA A 62 -15.57 -30.27 1.60
N THR A 63 -14.41 -30.38 0.95
CA THR A 63 -13.15 -30.70 1.62
C THR A 63 -12.44 -29.44 2.11
N LEU A 64 -11.53 -29.57 3.07
CA LEU A 64 -10.71 -28.44 3.52
C LEU A 64 -9.95 -27.78 2.36
N ALA A 65 -9.46 -28.59 1.42
CA ALA A 65 -8.77 -28.11 0.22
C ALA A 65 -9.69 -27.26 -0.69
N ASP A 66 -10.98 -27.58 -0.77
CA ASP A 66 -11.94 -26.77 -1.52
C ASP A 66 -12.08 -25.37 -0.90
N HIS A 67 -12.16 -25.29 0.43
CA HIS A 67 -12.18 -24.02 1.16
C HIS A 67 -10.88 -23.24 0.94
N ASP A 68 -9.74 -23.91 1.03
CA ASP A 68 -8.43 -23.29 0.89
C ASP A 68 -8.23 -22.69 -0.50
N MET A 69 -8.68 -23.39 -1.56
CA MET A 69 -8.60 -22.87 -2.92
C MET A 69 -9.39 -21.56 -3.09
N VAL A 70 -10.59 -21.46 -2.52
CA VAL A 70 -11.37 -20.21 -2.52
C VAL A 70 -10.58 -19.09 -1.84
N ILE A 71 -10.00 -19.36 -0.67
CA ILE A 71 -9.23 -18.39 0.10
C ILE A 71 -7.99 -17.93 -0.69
N LEU A 72 -7.30 -18.86 -1.35
CA LEU A 72 -6.12 -18.54 -2.15
C LEU A 72 -6.47 -17.68 -3.35
N LEU A 73 -7.57 -17.96 -4.05
CA LEU A 73 -8.08 -17.10 -5.13
C LEU A 73 -8.42 -15.70 -4.61
N PHE A 74 -9.06 -15.60 -3.45
CA PHE A 74 -9.34 -14.33 -2.78
C PHE A 74 -8.04 -13.56 -2.45
N LEU A 75 -7.06 -14.20 -1.82
CA LEU A 75 -5.77 -13.57 -1.53
C LEU A 75 -5.04 -13.14 -2.82
N LYS A 76 -5.12 -13.94 -3.89
CA LYS A 76 -4.52 -13.58 -5.18
C LYS A 76 -5.20 -12.38 -5.81
N ASN A 77 -6.53 -12.33 -5.77
CA ASN A 77 -7.32 -11.19 -6.21
C ASN A 77 -6.86 -9.93 -5.45
N MET A 78 -6.86 -9.97 -4.12
CA MET A 78 -6.46 -8.82 -3.30
C MET A 78 -5.03 -8.36 -3.58
N TYR A 79 -4.07 -9.28 -3.67
CA TYR A 79 -2.66 -8.94 -3.98
C TYR A 79 -2.54 -8.22 -5.33
N ASN A 80 -3.18 -8.74 -6.37
CA ASN A 80 -3.09 -8.14 -7.69
C ASN A 80 -3.86 -6.83 -7.78
N LEU A 81 -4.99 -6.68 -7.08
CA LEU A 81 -5.75 -5.43 -7.04
C LEU A 81 -4.90 -4.29 -6.50
N VAL A 82 -4.38 -4.45 -5.28
CA VAL A 82 -3.64 -3.39 -4.57
C VAL A 82 -2.24 -3.14 -5.12
N SER A 83 -1.66 -4.13 -5.80
CA SER A 83 -0.38 -3.96 -6.49
C SER A 83 -0.55 -3.45 -7.91
N GLY A 84 -1.67 -3.71 -8.59
CA GLY A 84 -1.89 -3.28 -9.96
C GLY A 84 -2.15 -1.78 -10.05
N LEU A 85 -3.10 -1.27 -9.27
CA LEU A 85 -3.52 0.13 -9.30
C LEU A 85 -3.59 0.71 -7.88
N PRO A 86 -2.76 1.72 -7.57
CA PRO A 86 -2.92 2.50 -6.34
C PRO A 86 -4.32 3.13 -6.30
N GLY A 87 -5.08 2.88 -5.24
CA GLY A 87 -6.44 3.40 -5.08
C GLY A 87 -7.56 2.52 -5.67
N ALA A 88 -7.23 1.39 -6.32
CA ALA A 88 -8.22 0.41 -6.73
C ALA A 88 -8.76 -0.47 -5.59
N LEU A 89 -8.36 -0.21 -4.34
CA LEU A 89 -8.99 -0.85 -3.18
C LEU A 89 -10.40 -0.26 -2.98
N GLN A 90 -11.30 -0.63 -3.87
CA GLN A 90 -12.74 -0.50 -3.74
C GLN A 90 -13.20 -1.89 -3.31
N PHE A 91 -13.72 -1.98 -2.09
CA PHE A 91 -14.13 -3.27 -1.54
C PHE A 91 -15.39 -3.74 -2.28
N ASP A 92 -15.20 -4.62 -3.25
CA ASP A 92 -16.19 -4.94 -4.30
C ASP A 92 -17.02 -6.19 -3.95
N ALA A 93 -17.56 -6.23 -2.73
CA ALA A 93 -18.41 -7.30 -2.19
C ALA A 93 -17.75 -8.68 -1.99
N LEU A 94 -16.52 -8.90 -2.47
CA LEU A 94 -15.84 -10.18 -2.30
C LEU A 94 -15.50 -10.46 -0.83
N GLU A 95 -15.10 -9.43 -0.07
CA GLU A 95 -14.88 -9.53 1.37
C GLU A 95 -16.16 -9.84 2.14
N ASP A 96 -17.29 -9.26 1.72
CA ASP A 96 -18.61 -9.56 2.28
C ASP A 96 -19.00 -11.03 2.00
N LEU A 97 -18.76 -11.50 0.77
CA LEU A 97 -18.95 -12.91 0.40
C LEU A 97 -18.09 -13.84 1.27
N MET A 98 -16.80 -13.55 1.41
CA MET A 98 -15.89 -14.33 2.25
C MET A 98 -16.36 -14.37 3.69
N ALA A 99 -16.76 -13.21 4.24
CA ALA A 99 -17.24 -13.09 5.61
C ALA A 99 -18.54 -13.85 5.88
N ARG A 100 -19.46 -13.93 4.90
CA ARG A 100 -20.77 -14.61 5.04
C ARG A 100 -20.74 -16.09 4.67
N SER A 101 -19.78 -16.52 3.87
CA SER A 101 -19.71 -17.89 3.32
C SER A 101 -19.41 -18.99 4.34
N GLY A 102 -18.92 -18.63 5.54
CA GLY A 102 -18.44 -19.58 6.55
C GLY A 102 -17.08 -20.20 6.24
N ILE A 103 -16.45 -19.86 5.11
CA ILE A 103 -15.16 -20.41 4.67
C ILE A 103 -14.01 -20.04 5.63
N LEU A 104 -14.17 -18.93 6.35
CA LEU A 104 -13.20 -18.38 7.30
C LEU A 104 -13.42 -18.84 8.75
N LEU A 105 -14.33 -19.79 8.99
CA LEU A 105 -14.47 -20.41 10.31
C LEU A 105 -13.14 -21.08 10.75
N PRO A 106 -12.79 -21.02 12.04
CA PRO A 106 -13.55 -20.43 13.16
C PRO A 106 -13.30 -18.92 13.38
N PHE A 107 -12.49 -18.26 12.56
CA PHE A 107 -12.03 -16.88 12.81
C PHE A 107 -13.08 -15.83 12.45
N VAL A 108 -13.86 -16.06 11.41
CA VAL A 108 -15.04 -15.25 11.07
C VAL A 108 -16.26 -16.15 11.08
N ASN A 109 -17.17 -15.88 12.04
CA ASN A 109 -18.40 -16.62 12.24
C ASN A 109 -19.59 -16.03 11.45
N GLY A 110 -19.36 -14.95 10.69
CA GLY A 110 -20.38 -14.32 9.86
C GLY A 110 -20.51 -12.82 10.11
N MET A 111 -21.37 -12.18 9.30
CA MET A 111 -21.82 -10.80 9.50
C MET A 111 -23.31 -10.75 9.74
N ARG A 112 -23.74 -9.97 10.74
CA ARG A 112 -25.17 -9.76 11.05
C ARG A 112 -25.49 -8.28 11.22
N LEU A 113 -26.75 -7.92 11.03
CA LEU A 113 -27.26 -6.60 11.36
C LEU A 113 -27.75 -6.59 12.81
N LEU A 114 -27.22 -5.69 13.63
CA LEU A 114 -27.64 -5.46 15.01
C LEU A 114 -27.81 -3.95 15.24
N ASP A 115 -28.97 -3.51 15.71
CA ASP A 115 -29.25 -2.10 15.99
C ASP A 115 -28.85 -1.16 14.81
N GLN A 116 -29.22 -1.55 13.59
CA GLN A 116 -28.89 -0.88 12.33
C GLN A 116 -27.39 -0.82 11.98
N THR A 117 -26.55 -1.52 12.73
CA THR A 117 -25.10 -1.63 12.51
C THR A 117 -24.76 -3.02 12.01
N VAL A 118 -24.01 -3.12 10.91
CA VAL A 118 -23.48 -4.41 10.46
C VAL A 118 -22.26 -4.75 11.32
N VAL A 119 -22.33 -5.86 12.03
CA VAL A 119 -21.29 -6.32 12.96
C VAL A 119 -20.66 -7.62 12.46
N LEU A 120 -19.35 -7.73 12.60
CA LEU A 120 -18.56 -8.91 12.28
C LEU A 120 -18.43 -9.79 13.54
N GLN A 121 -18.83 -11.06 13.44
CA GLN A 121 -18.66 -12.01 14.52
C GLN A 121 -17.28 -12.67 14.41
N LEU A 122 -16.38 -12.28 15.29
CA LEU A 122 -15.01 -12.78 15.30
C LEU A 122 -14.86 -13.96 16.27
N GLY A 123 -14.10 -14.95 15.82
CA GLY A 123 -13.48 -15.95 16.70
C GLY A 123 -12.06 -15.54 17.05
N LEU A 124 -11.40 -16.38 17.86
CA LEU A 124 -10.00 -16.20 18.23
C LEU A 124 -9.14 -17.29 17.58
N PRO A 125 -7.86 -16.99 17.29
CA PRO A 125 -6.95 -18.01 16.79
C PRO A 125 -6.66 -19.07 17.83
N SER A 126 -6.30 -20.26 17.34
CA SER A 126 -6.02 -21.44 18.18
C SER A 126 -4.81 -21.22 19.10
N LYS A 127 -3.86 -20.39 18.66
CA LYS A 127 -2.67 -19.96 19.39
C LYS A 127 -2.43 -18.46 19.21
N GLU A 128 -1.83 -17.86 20.23
CA GLU A 128 -1.55 -16.41 20.23
C GLU A 128 -0.28 -16.02 19.46
N GLN A 129 0.55 -16.99 19.05
CA GLN A 129 1.91 -16.69 18.56
C GLN A 129 2.17 -17.01 17.09
N LEU A 130 1.73 -18.17 16.57
CA LEU A 130 1.99 -18.60 15.18
C LEU A 130 0.86 -19.48 14.66
N CYS A 131 0.67 -19.49 13.34
CA CYS A 131 -0.20 -20.44 12.66
C CYS A 131 0.46 -21.84 12.60
N ASP A 132 -0.33 -22.86 12.89
CA ASP A 132 0.12 -24.25 13.00
C ASP A 132 0.38 -24.91 11.65
N ASN A 133 -0.37 -24.51 10.63
CA ASN A 133 -0.28 -25.07 9.29
C ASN A 133 -0.71 -24.05 8.22
N ILE A 134 -0.62 -24.45 6.96
CA ILE A 134 -0.97 -23.58 5.83
C ILE A 134 -2.46 -23.21 5.81
N HIS A 135 -3.34 -24.14 6.20
CA HIS A 135 -4.78 -23.95 6.23
C HIS A 135 -5.20 -22.85 7.22
N GLU A 136 -4.56 -22.83 8.38
CA GLU A 136 -4.73 -21.76 9.37
C GLU A 136 -4.13 -20.44 8.86
N LEU A 137 -2.91 -20.48 8.30
CA LEU A 137 -2.23 -19.29 7.80
C LEU A 137 -3.08 -18.52 6.77
N ILE A 138 -3.61 -19.21 5.76
CA ILE A 138 -4.38 -18.56 4.70
C ILE A 138 -5.72 -18.03 5.21
N ARG A 139 -6.37 -18.73 6.16
CA ARG A 139 -7.60 -18.27 6.81
C ARG A 139 -7.35 -17.03 7.66
N VAL A 140 -6.28 -17.03 8.45
CA VAL A 140 -5.87 -15.88 9.26
C VAL A 140 -5.54 -14.68 8.37
N ALA A 141 -4.79 -14.89 7.28
CA ALA A 141 -4.48 -13.84 6.33
C ALA A 141 -5.74 -13.25 5.70
N ALA A 142 -6.66 -14.09 5.21
CA ALA A 142 -7.93 -13.61 4.64
C ALA A 142 -8.84 -12.94 5.68
N THR A 143 -8.84 -13.45 6.91
CA THR A 143 -9.57 -12.82 8.03
C THR A 143 -9.07 -11.41 8.31
N ALA A 144 -7.75 -11.18 8.27
CA ALA A 144 -7.19 -9.85 8.45
C ALA A 144 -7.74 -8.85 7.40
N ILE A 145 -7.87 -9.28 6.14
CA ILE A 145 -8.43 -8.47 5.05
C ILE A 145 -9.92 -8.18 5.30
N VAL A 146 -10.70 -9.19 5.68
CA VAL A 146 -12.12 -9.03 6.01
C VAL A 146 -12.33 -8.09 7.20
N CYS A 147 -11.49 -8.17 8.22
CA CYS A 147 -11.53 -7.25 9.36
C CYS A 147 -11.20 -5.82 8.93
N PHE A 148 -10.19 -5.64 8.07
CA PHE A 148 -9.84 -4.34 7.53
C PHE A 148 -10.97 -3.75 6.65
N TYR A 149 -11.61 -4.58 5.83
CA TYR A 149 -12.82 -4.23 5.09
C TYR A 149 -13.92 -3.77 6.05
N HIS A 150 -14.18 -4.54 7.11
CA HIS A 150 -15.24 -4.21 8.05
C HIS A 150 -14.96 -2.86 8.74
N TYR A 151 -13.74 -2.65 9.23
CA TYR A 151 -13.31 -1.42 9.87
C TYR A 151 -13.46 -0.18 8.97
N THR A 152 -13.17 -0.30 7.68
CA THR A 152 -13.23 0.83 6.76
C THR A 152 -14.67 1.13 6.30
N ASN A 153 -15.57 0.14 6.29
CA ASN A 153 -16.90 0.27 5.68
C ASN A 153 -18.06 0.34 6.67
N TYR A 154 -17.89 -0.05 7.92
CA TYR A 154 -18.98 -0.09 8.91
C TYR A 154 -18.60 0.63 10.21
N PRO A 155 -19.57 1.28 10.88
CA PRO A 155 -19.31 1.94 12.15
C PRO A 155 -19.05 0.93 13.28
N ALA A 156 -18.30 1.35 14.30
CA ALA A 156 -18.06 0.52 15.47
C ALA A 156 -19.33 0.28 16.27
N HIS A 157 -19.46 -0.94 16.79
CA HIS A 157 -20.52 -1.33 17.72
C HIS A 157 -19.93 -1.65 19.09
N PRO A 158 -20.45 -1.07 20.19
CA PRO A 158 -19.81 -1.16 21.53
C PRO A 158 -19.79 -2.57 22.11
N ASP A 159 -20.70 -3.43 21.69
CA ASP A 159 -20.82 -4.80 22.21
C ASP A 159 -20.00 -5.83 21.40
N PHE A 160 -19.18 -5.40 20.43
CA PHE A 160 -18.35 -6.27 19.58
C PHE A 160 -16.88 -5.86 19.62
N PHE A 161 -16.01 -6.84 19.35
CA PHE A 161 -14.59 -6.61 19.29
C PHE A 161 -14.23 -5.63 18.14
N PRO A 162 -13.32 -4.66 18.37
CA PRO A 162 -12.94 -3.70 17.34
C PRO A 162 -12.25 -4.37 16.14
N SER A 163 -12.70 -4.03 14.93
CA SER A 163 -12.21 -4.64 13.69
C SER A 163 -10.81 -4.18 13.28
N ASP A 164 -10.37 -3.02 13.74
CA ASP A 164 -8.99 -2.55 13.62
C ASP A 164 -8.02 -3.38 14.46
N ASP A 165 -8.32 -3.59 15.73
CA ASP A 165 -7.53 -4.48 16.60
C ASP A 165 -7.45 -5.90 16.04
N ALA A 166 -8.58 -6.41 15.50
CA ALA A 166 -8.63 -7.71 14.86
C ALA A 166 -7.77 -7.78 13.59
N ALA A 167 -7.89 -6.77 12.72
CA ALA A 167 -7.07 -6.67 11.52
C ALA A 167 -5.57 -6.63 11.88
N LEU A 168 -5.19 -5.86 12.90
CA LEU A 168 -3.82 -5.79 13.39
C LEU A 168 -3.34 -7.14 13.96
N LEU A 169 -4.16 -7.82 14.77
CA LEU A 169 -3.84 -9.12 15.35
C LEU A 169 -3.62 -10.17 14.26
N PHE A 170 -4.59 -10.36 13.37
CA PHE A 170 -4.53 -11.41 12.35
C PHE A 170 -3.43 -11.15 11.32
N SER A 171 -3.25 -9.90 10.89
CA SER A 171 -2.15 -9.57 9.97
C SER A 171 -0.78 -9.76 10.61
N SER A 172 -0.62 -9.44 11.89
CA SER A 172 0.63 -9.66 12.63
C SER A 172 0.92 -11.14 12.83
N LEU A 173 -0.10 -11.93 13.16
CA LEU A 173 0.01 -13.38 13.30
C LEU A 173 0.40 -14.05 11.97
N ALA A 174 -0.24 -13.67 10.86
CA ALA A 174 0.10 -14.15 9.53
C ALA A 174 1.55 -13.77 9.16
N LEU A 175 1.95 -12.51 9.39
CA LEU A 175 3.32 -12.06 9.12
C LEU A 175 4.35 -12.84 9.92
N ALA A 176 4.17 -12.97 11.23
CA ALA A 176 5.08 -13.71 12.10
C ALA A 176 5.22 -15.16 11.64
N SER A 177 4.13 -15.75 11.14
CA SER A 177 4.11 -17.11 10.60
C SER A 177 4.86 -17.25 9.27
N CYS A 178 4.98 -16.17 8.49
CA CYS A 178 5.71 -16.13 7.22
C CYS A 178 7.19 -15.72 7.34
N GLN A 179 7.70 -15.38 8.54
CA GLN A 179 9.04 -14.81 8.69
C GLN A 179 10.15 -15.86 8.81
N PRO A 180 11.28 -15.68 8.08
CA PRO A 180 12.49 -16.47 8.31
C PRO A 180 13.05 -16.13 9.70
N GLY A 181 12.96 -17.09 10.63
CA GLY A 181 13.37 -16.91 12.02
C GLY A 181 12.32 -17.28 13.08
N ARG A 182 11.13 -17.76 12.67
CA ARG A 182 10.15 -18.32 13.62
C ARG A 182 10.75 -19.49 14.42
N PRO A 183 10.30 -19.75 15.67
CA PRO A 183 10.54 -21.02 16.36
C PRO A 183 10.31 -22.20 15.41
N GLY A 184 11.37 -22.95 15.06
CA GLY A 184 11.37 -23.95 13.98
C GLY A 184 12.31 -23.63 12.79
N GLY A 185 12.86 -22.43 12.71
CA GLY A 185 13.94 -22.04 11.80
C GLY A 185 13.53 -21.90 10.32
N ALA A 186 14.53 -21.70 9.44
CA ALA A 186 14.32 -21.51 8.00
C ALA A 186 13.62 -22.70 7.31
N GLY A 187 13.82 -23.93 7.81
CA GLY A 187 13.17 -25.13 7.27
C GLY A 187 11.64 -25.10 7.42
N ALA A 188 11.13 -24.44 8.46
CA ALA A 188 9.70 -24.35 8.70
C ALA A 188 8.98 -23.39 7.72
N VAL A 189 9.68 -22.38 7.22
CA VAL A 189 9.15 -21.46 6.18
C VAL A 189 9.19 -22.13 4.82
N ALA A 190 10.30 -22.81 4.47
CA ALA A 190 10.40 -23.57 3.22
C ALA A 190 9.32 -24.66 3.13
N ALA A 191 9.04 -25.36 4.24
CA ALA A 191 7.94 -26.33 4.30
C ALA A 191 6.56 -25.69 4.06
N LEU A 192 6.31 -24.50 4.61
CA LEU A 192 5.07 -23.76 4.35
C LEU A 192 4.97 -23.30 2.90
N GLU A 193 6.08 -22.88 2.28
CA GLU A 193 6.10 -22.53 0.86
C GLU A 193 5.78 -23.73 -0.03
N GLU A 194 6.34 -24.89 0.26
CA GLU A 194 6.07 -26.14 -0.46
C GLU A 194 4.60 -26.58 -0.27
N GLN A 195 4.09 -26.53 0.95
CA GLN A 195 2.68 -26.83 1.25
C GLN A 195 1.73 -25.88 0.52
N LEU A 196 2.04 -24.59 0.49
CA LEU A 196 1.23 -23.60 -0.21
C LEU A 196 1.24 -23.82 -1.72
N ALA A 197 2.40 -24.12 -2.29
CA ALA A 197 2.53 -24.46 -3.71
C ALA A 197 1.70 -25.70 -4.06
N GLY A 198 1.71 -26.73 -3.20
CA GLY A 198 0.92 -27.95 -3.36
C GLY A 198 -0.60 -27.76 -3.20
N ALA A 199 -1.03 -26.98 -2.21
CA ALA A 199 -2.45 -26.77 -1.91
C ALA A 199 -3.16 -25.88 -2.94
N GLY A 200 -2.45 -24.87 -3.47
CA GLY A 200 -3.00 -23.88 -4.38
C GLY A 200 -2.60 -24.05 -5.84
N GLY A 201 -1.84 -25.09 -6.20
CA GLY A 201 -1.22 -25.17 -7.53
C GLY A 201 -0.34 -23.94 -7.87
N GLY A 202 0.19 -23.26 -6.86
CA GLY A 202 0.98 -22.03 -7.02
C GLY A 202 0.18 -20.74 -7.28
N VAL A 203 -1.14 -20.71 -7.03
CA VAL A 203 -1.98 -19.51 -7.23
C VAL A 203 -1.45 -18.28 -6.46
N VAL A 204 -1.05 -18.46 -5.19
CA VAL A 204 -0.42 -17.42 -4.35
C VAL A 204 0.89 -17.93 -3.79
N ALA A 205 1.93 -17.09 -3.80
CA ALA A 205 3.19 -17.38 -3.13
C ALA A 205 3.21 -16.82 -1.69
N LEU A 206 3.96 -17.46 -0.78
CA LEU A 206 4.05 -17.04 0.62
C LEU A 206 4.55 -15.59 0.77
N ARG A 207 5.48 -15.18 -0.11
CA ARG A 207 5.95 -13.80 -0.19
C ARG A 207 4.87 -12.80 -0.58
N GLU A 208 3.87 -13.20 -1.38
CA GLU A 208 2.73 -12.34 -1.74
C GLU A 208 1.77 -12.20 -0.55
N VAL A 209 1.55 -13.28 0.23
CA VAL A 209 0.81 -13.20 1.51
C VAL A 209 1.50 -12.25 2.47
N ARG A 210 2.82 -12.40 2.64
CA ARG A 210 3.63 -11.51 3.48
C ARG A 210 3.54 -10.05 3.02
N TRP A 211 3.60 -9.82 1.72
CA TRP A 211 3.44 -8.49 1.13
C TRP A 211 2.07 -7.90 1.47
N LEU A 212 0.99 -8.68 1.31
CA LEU A 212 -0.37 -8.23 1.64
C LEU A 212 -0.51 -7.84 3.10
N MET A 213 0.02 -8.64 4.02
CA MET A 213 -0.14 -8.37 5.44
C MET A 213 0.63 -7.12 5.88
N HIS A 214 1.83 -6.89 5.32
CA HIS A 214 2.53 -5.61 5.49
C HIS A 214 1.71 -4.45 4.91
N TYR A 215 1.07 -4.63 3.74
CA TYR A 215 0.26 -3.59 3.11
C TYR A 215 -0.92 -3.20 4.00
N PHE A 216 -1.73 -4.16 4.44
CA PHE A 216 -2.89 -3.88 5.28
C PHE A 216 -2.53 -3.27 6.64
N ARG A 217 -1.42 -3.71 7.27
CA ARG A 217 -0.93 -3.06 8.48
C ARG A 217 -0.45 -1.63 8.26
N ALA A 218 0.22 -1.37 7.14
CA ALA A 218 0.62 -0.01 6.77
C ALA A 218 -0.61 0.88 6.54
N GLN A 219 -1.65 0.37 5.88
CA GLN A 219 -2.91 1.11 5.70
C GLN A 219 -3.61 1.35 7.04
N LEU A 220 -3.68 0.34 7.91
CA LEU A 220 -4.27 0.49 9.24
C LEU A 220 -3.52 1.53 10.08
N SER A 221 -2.18 1.52 10.02
CA SER A 221 -1.34 2.51 10.69
C SER A 221 -1.57 3.92 10.13
N SER A 222 -1.74 4.05 8.81
CA SER A 222 -2.11 5.32 8.17
C SER A 222 -3.44 5.88 8.70
N LEU A 223 -4.46 5.02 8.77
CA LEU A 223 -5.79 5.37 9.26
C LEU A 223 -5.76 5.69 10.76
N GLY A 224 -5.09 4.87 11.57
CA GLY A 224 -4.90 5.11 13.00
C GLY A 224 -4.13 6.41 13.27
N GLY A 225 -3.05 6.66 12.52
CA GLY A 225 -2.28 7.90 12.61
C GLY A 225 -3.14 9.12 12.31
N SER A 226 -4.07 9.00 11.37
CA SER A 226 -5.03 10.05 11.04
C SER A 226 -6.07 10.31 12.14
N VAL A 227 -6.56 9.24 12.78
CA VAL A 227 -7.46 9.36 13.95
C VAL A 227 -6.74 10.09 15.08
N PHE A 228 -5.52 9.66 15.45
CA PHE A 228 -4.77 10.31 16.52
C PHE A 228 -4.40 11.76 16.21
N LEU A 229 -4.07 12.08 14.95
CA LEU A 229 -3.86 13.45 14.53
C LEU A 229 -5.12 14.31 14.72
N SER A 230 -6.30 13.75 14.40
CA SER A 230 -7.59 14.44 14.57
C SER A 230 -7.97 14.63 16.04
N LEU A 231 -7.51 13.73 16.92
CA LEU A 231 -7.66 13.84 18.37
C LEU A 231 -6.62 14.75 19.04
N GLY A 232 -5.63 15.24 18.29
CA GLY A 232 -4.51 16.03 18.82
C GLY A 232 -3.46 15.21 19.57
N ASP A 233 -3.50 13.87 19.50
CA ASP A 233 -2.48 13.00 20.09
C ASP A 233 -1.29 12.85 19.12
N THR A 234 -0.39 13.82 19.21
CA THR A 234 0.81 13.85 18.36
C THR A 234 1.75 12.67 18.62
N GLN A 235 1.78 12.13 19.83
CA GLN A 235 2.69 11.03 20.18
C GLN A 235 2.25 9.73 19.50
N GLN A 236 0.96 9.39 19.61
CA GLN A 236 0.42 8.20 18.95
C GLN A 236 0.42 8.37 17.44
N HIS A 237 0.13 9.57 16.93
CA HIS A 237 0.27 9.88 15.51
C HIS A 237 1.69 9.54 14.99
N SER A 238 2.74 10.02 15.66
CA SER A 238 4.13 9.71 15.26
C SER A 238 4.46 8.23 15.33
N ARG A 239 3.97 7.50 16.34
CA ARG A 239 4.17 6.04 16.44
C ARG A 239 3.53 5.30 15.27
N GLN A 240 2.34 5.72 14.86
CA GLN A 240 1.64 5.14 13.72
C GLN A 240 2.39 5.40 12.40
N LEU A 241 2.94 6.59 12.19
CA LEU A 241 3.76 6.86 11.01
C LEU A 241 5.03 6.00 10.96
N VAL A 242 5.69 5.77 12.11
CA VAL A 242 6.87 4.90 12.18
C VAL A 242 6.50 3.44 11.90
N ALA A 243 5.39 2.95 12.46
CA ALA A 243 4.87 1.62 12.18
C ALA A 243 4.54 1.44 10.69
N GLN A 244 3.85 2.42 10.10
CA GLN A 244 3.57 2.46 8.66
C GLN A 244 4.87 2.38 7.83
N GLN A 245 5.88 3.20 8.15
CA GLN A 245 7.15 3.18 7.41
C GLN A 245 7.83 1.80 7.46
N ALA A 246 7.84 1.16 8.64
CA ALA A 246 8.43 -0.16 8.80
C ALA A 246 7.71 -1.23 7.97
N ASP A 247 6.38 -1.20 7.94
CA ASP A 247 5.57 -2.13 7.14
C ASP A 247 5.70 -1.86 5.63
N LEU A 248 5.77 -0.60 5.19
CA LEU A 248 6.04 -0.25 3.79
C LEU A 248 7.43 -0.71 3.31
N LEU A 249 8.45 -0.63 4.17
CA LEU A 249 9.75 -1.27 3.88
C LEU A 249 9.63 -2.80 3.82
N GLY A 250 8.74 -3.37 4.63
CA GLY A 250 8.38 -4.78 4.62
C GLY A 250 7.85 -5.26 3.26
N LEU A 251 7.12 -4.41 2.52
CA LEU A 251 6.67 -4.70 1.15
C LEU A 251 7.84 -5.00 0.21
N ILE A 252 8.84 -4.11 0.20
CA ILE A 252 10.04 -4.26 -0.64
C ILE A 252 10.80 -5.53 -0.25
N LYS A 253 10.93 -5.80 1.06
CA LYS A 253 11.61 -7.01 1.55
C LYS A 253 10.86 -8.29 1.21
N ALA A 254 9.53 -8.26 1.17
CA ALA A 254 8.70 -9.41 0.83
C ALA A 254 8.76 -9.72 -0.67
N VAL A 255 8.54 -8.71 -1.53
CA VAL A 255 8.60 -8.87 -2.99
C VAL A 255 9.43 -7.73 -3.59
N PRO A 256 10.77 -7.88 -3.68
CA PRO A 256 11.67 -6.83 -4.18
C PRO A 256 11.45 -6.45 -5.65
N GLU A 257 10.76 -7.31 -6.39
CA GLU A 257 10.44 -7.16 -7.81
C GLU A 257 9.08 -6.48 -8.04
N ASN A 258 8.37 -6.09 -6.97
CA ASN A 258 7.10 -5.38 -7.09
C ASN A 258 7.33 -3.86 -6.98
N PRO A 259 7.10 -3.08 -8.06
CA PRO A 259 7.38 -1.64 -8.07
C PRO A 259 6.48 -0.84 -7.11
N ALA A 260 5.28 -1.34 -6.78
CA ALA A 260 4.36 -0.70 -5.86
C ALA A 260 4.97 -0.51 -4.46
N GLY A 261 5.73 -1.50 -3.98
CA GLY A 261 6.40 -1.42 -2.69
C GLY A 261 7.36 -0.24 -2.59
N TYR A 262 8.08 0.07 -3.67
CA TYR A 262 8.97 1.24 -3.73
C TYR A 262 8.18 2.54 -3.72
N ALA A 263 7.14 2.66 -4.55
CA ALA A 263 6.33 3.87 -4.62
C ALA A 263 5.70 4.24 -3.27
N TYR A 264 5.19 3.25 -2.53
CA TYR A 264 4.65 3.48 -1.19
C TYR A 264 5.75 3.87 -0.19
N TYR A 265 6.88 3.16 -0.19
CA TYR A 265 7.98 3.43 0.75
C TYR A 265 8.67 4.80 0.51
N VAL A 266 8.84 5.19 -0.75
CA VAL A 266 9.43 6.49 -1.09
C VAL A 266 8.56 7.63 -0.56
N ARG A 267 7.23 7.53 -0.65
CA ARG A 267 6.31 8.54 -0.09
C ARG A 267 6.49 8.73 1.41
N THR A 268 6.61 7.64 2.18
CA THR A 268 6.83 7.77 3.62
C THR A 268 8.22 8.35 3.93
N CYS A 269 9.25 8.02 3.14
CA CYS A 269 10.56 8.69 3.25
C CYS A 269 10.43 10.21 3.02
N LEU A 270 9.63 10.65 2.05
CA LEU A 270 9.36 12.08 1.84
C LEU A 270 8.65 12.72 3.05
N GLN A 271 7.65 12.05 3.62
CA GLN A 271 6.96 12.52 4.84
C GLN A 271 7.93 12.71 6.02
N PHE A 272 8.86 11.76 6.21
CA PHE A 272 9.89 11.81 7.25
C PHE A 272 11.10 12.70 6.91
N GLN A 273 11.08 13.43 5.79
CA GLN A 273 12.21 14.23 5.30
C GLN A 273 13.51 13.42 5.11
N GLN A 274 13.39 12.11 4.87
CA GLN A 274 14.50 11.21 4.57
C GLN A 274 14.82 11.27 3.06
N LEU A 275 15.15 12.47 2.57
CA LEU A 275 15.19 12.78 1.13
C LEU A 275 16.24 11.95 0.36
N ALA A 276 17.39 11.66 0.99
CA ALA A 276 18.41 10.78 0.42
C ALA A 276 17.90 9.34 0.24
N ALA A 277 17.11 8.83 1.20
CA ALA A 277 16.47 7.52 1.08
C ALA A 277 15.36 7.55 0.02
N ALA A 278 14.54 8.60 -0.01
CA ALA A 278 13.51 8.78 -1.03
C ALA A 278 14.10 8.73 -2.44
N LYS A 279 15.18 9.49 -2.70
CA LYS A 279 15.90 9.46 -3.99
C LYS A 279 16.44 8.06 -4.32
N LEU A 280 17.18 7.44 -3.40
CA LEU A 280 17.79 6.12 -3.62
C LEU A 280 16.74 5.03 -3.94
N PHE A 281 15.64 5.00 -3.18
CA PHE A 281 14.60 4.00 -3.39
C PHE A 281 13.73 4.32 -4.62
N ALA A 282 13.58 5.60 -4.99
CA ALA A 282 12.92 5.96 -6.24
C ALA A 282 13.71 5.46 -7.46
N GLU A 283 15.03 5.64 -7.47
CA GLU A 283 15.92 5.16 -8.52
C GLU A 283 15.89 3.62 -8.63
N LYS A 284 15.97 2.92 -7.50
CA LYS A 284 15.84 1.45 -7.47
C LYS A 284 14.48 0.98 -7.96
N GLY A 285 13.42 1.63 -7.51
CA GLY A 285 12.06 1.35 -7.93
C GLY A 285 11.88 1.56 -9.44
N ALA A 286 12.49 2.59 -10.02
CA ALA A 286 12.39 2.89 -11.44
C ALA A 286 13.03 1.79 -12.30
N VAL A 287 14.15 1.21 -11.85
CA VAL A 287 14.76 0.03 -12.50
C VAL A 287 13.81 -1.17 -12.48
N VAL A 288 13.16 -1.42 -11.34
CA VAL A 288 12.16 -2.50 -11.20
C VAL A 288 10.95 -2.21 -12.09
N ALA A 289 10.44 -0.98 -12.10
CA ALA A 289 9.30 -0.58 -12.91
C ALA A 289 9.57 -0.77 -14.40
N ALA A 290 10.75 -0.35 -14.89
CA ALA A 290 11.16 -0.54 -16.28
C ALA A 290 11.25 -2.03 -16.65
N LYS A 291 11.85 -2.86 -15.78
CA LYS A 291 11.97 -4.32 -16.00
C LYS A 291 10.62 -5.00 -16.17
N HIS A 292 9.59 -4.53 -15.47
CA HIS A 292 8.25 -5.13 -15.47
C HIS A 292 7.21 -4.38 -16.33
N ASN A 293 7.65 -3.44 -17.18
CA ASN A 293 6.76 -2.57 -17.97
C ASN A 293 5.67 -1.89 -17.10
N ALA A 294 6.06 -1.41 -15.91
CA ALA A 294 5.16 -0.82 -14.93
C ALA A 294 5.13 0.71 -15.08
N VAL A 295 4.51 1.16 -16.18
CA VAL A 295 4.56 2.56 -16.62
C VAL A 295 3.98 3.52 -15.56
N LEU A 296 2.84 3.17 -14.95
CA LEU A 296 2.27 3.91 -13.82
C LEU A 296 3.25 4.10 -12.66
N TYR A 297 3.89 3.02 -12.21
CA TYR A 297 4.82 3.11 -11.09
C TYR A 297 6.09 3.87 -11.48
N GLY A 298 6.54 3.75 -12.72
CA GLY A 298 7.59 4.61 -13.26
C GLY A 298 7.24 6.08 -13.15
N ALA A 299 6.01 6.45 -13.51
CA ALA A 299 5.51 7.82 -13.39
C ALA A 299 5.45 8.32 -11.94
N ILE A 300 4.92 7.50 -11.03
CA ILE A 300 4.84 7.84 -9.59
C ILE A 300 6.24 8.04 -9.01
N LEU A 301 7.17 7.13 -9.30
CA LEU A 301 8.53 7.19 -8.80
C LEU A 301 9.29 8.38 -9.38
N ALA A 302 9.07 8.74 -10.65
CA ALA A 302 9.64 9.94 -11.25
C ALA A 302 9.13 11.22 -10.58
N ALA A 303 7.82 11.31 -10.30
CA ALA A 303 7.24 12.44 -9.56
C ALA A 303 7.83 12.55 -8.15
N GLN A 304 7.93 11.44 -7.43
CA GLN A 304 8.50 11.41 -6.08
C GLN A 304 9.99 11.74 -6.08
N GLN A 305 10.74 11.31 -7.08
CA GLN A 305 12.15 11.66 -7.27
C GLN A 305 12.32 13.16 -7.55
N ALA A 306 11.46 13.74 -8.40
CA ALA A 306 11.44 15.19 -8.66
C ALA A 306 11.21 15.97 -7.35
N ILE A 307 10.26 15.53 -6.53
CA ILE A 307 9.98 16.13 -5.22
C ILE A 307 11.19 15.99 -4.29
N ALA A 308 11.79 14.80 -4.17
CA ALA A 308 12.97 14.58 -3.34
C ALA A 308 14.13 15.49 -3.76
N LEU A 309 14.36 15.62 -5.07
CA LEU A 309 15.40 16.47 -5.65
C LEU A 309 15.15 17.95 -5.33
N ALA A 310 13.92 18.43 -5.54
CA ALA A 310 13.53 19.80 -5.28
C ALA A 310 13.65 20.17 -3.80
N LEU A 311 13.33 19.25 -2.87
CA LEU A 311 13.40 19.49 -1.43
C LEU A 311 14.83 19.38 -0.87
N ALA A 312 15.64 18.44 -1.37
CA ALA A 312 17.00 18.21 -0.87
C ALA A 312 18.00 19.23 -1.42
N GLY A 313 17.78 19.64 -2.67
CA GLY A 313 18.82 20.22 -3.50
C GLY A 313 19.85 19.17 -3.94
N GLY A 314 20.38 19.34 -5.15
CA GLY A 314 21.32 18.40 -5.72
C GLY A 314 21.25 18.37 -7.23
N GLY A 315 21.97 19.27 -7.90
CA GLY A 315 22.48 19.05 -9.24
C GLY A 315 23.98 18.78 -9.17
N LYS A 316 24.54 18.04 -10.14
CA LYS A 316 25.99 18.10 -10.38
C LYS A 316 26.29 19.52 -10.88
N SER A 317 26.58 20.43 -9.95
CA SER A 317 26.79 21.83 -10.28
C SER A 317 27.89 21.96 -11.33
N SER A 318 27.62 22.78 -12.36
CA SER A 318 28.54 23.05 -13.46
C SER A 318 29.67 24.03 -13.09
N THR A 319 29.74 24.52 -11.85
CA THR A 319 30.92 25.26 -11.37
C THR A 319 32.01 24.28 -10.90
N GLY A 320 33.06 24.15 -11.71
CA GLY A 320 34.13 23.19 -11.52
C GLY A 320 34.99 23.35 -10.25
N SER A 321 35.37 22.18 -9.70
CA SER A 321 36.66 21.79 -9.12
C SER A 321 37.24 22.55 -7.91
N THR A 322 37.42 21.82 -6.78
CA THR A 322 38.75 21.28 -6.42
C THR A 322 38.70 20.15 -5.37
N ALA A 323 39.34 19.04 -5.75
CA ALA A 323 40.02 18.00 -4.98
C ALA A 323 39.81 17.84 -3.46
N GLY A 324 39.46 16.61 -3.08
CA GLY A 324 39.73 16.04 -1.76
C GLY A 324 39.59 14.52 -1.77
N LYS A 325 40.65 13.82 -2.20
CA LYS A 325 40.79 12.35 -2.16
C LYS A 325 40.42 11.79 -0.78
N ALA A 326 39.58 10.76 -0.76
CA ALA A 326 39.83 9.58 0.07
C ALA A 326 39.16 8.36 -0.56
N ALA A 327 39.98 7.48 -1.10
CA ALA A 327 39.59 6.14 -1.49
C ALA A 327 39.44 5.29 -0.22
N ALA A 328 38.35 4.53 -0.11
CA ALA A 328 38.32 3.30 0.67
C ALA A 328 37.33 2.33 0.01
N ALA A 329 37.88 1.22 -0.48
CA ALA A 329 37.14 0.03 -0.93
C ALA A 329 36.78 -0.86 0.29
N PRO A 330 35.87 -1.84 0.15
CA PRO A 330 34.94 -2.28 1.21
C PRO A 330 35.25 -3.65 1.86
N ALA A 331 34.35 -4.07 2.76
CA ALA A 331 34.07 -5.40 3.35
C ALA A 331 34.67 -5.63 4.77
N GLU A 332 34.04 -6.26 5.78
CA GLU A 332 32.91 -7.20 5.92
C GLU A 332 32.28 -7.12 7.35
N GLY A 333 31.01 -7.52 7.49
CA GLY A 333 30.50 -8.37 8.60
C GLY A 333 30.05 -7.73 9.93
N GLY A 334 28.81 -8.05 10.35
CA GLY A 334 28.45 -8.17 11.78
C GLY A 334 27.25 -7.35 12.28
N VAL A 335 26.16 -8.05 12.60
CA VAL A 335 24.92 -7.54 13.22
C VAL A 335 25.10 -7.40 14.75
N ALA A 336 24.67 -6.28 15.35
CA ALA A 336 23.96 -6.24 16.65
C ALA A 336 23.52 -4.79 17.02
N ALA A 337 22.27 -4.65 17.45
CA ALA A 337 21.81 -3.63 18.41
C ALA A 337 21.56 -4.35 19.76
N PRO A 338 21.25 -3.70 20.91
CA PRO A 338 21.13 -2.26 21.22
C PRO A 338 21.90 -1.83 22.50
N ASP A 339 21.99 -0.52 22.80
CA ASP A 339 21.53 0.07 24.07
C ASP A 339 21.96 1.53 24.27
N ALA A 340 21.11 2.25 25.00
CA ALA A 340 21.22 3.65 25.35
C ALA A 340 22.24 3.90 26.48
N ALA A 341 23.09 4.93 26.33
CA ALA A 341 23.58 5.77 27.43
C ALA A 341 24.29 7.03 26.92
N SER A 342 23.75 8.17 27.33
CA SER A 342 24.39 9.47 27.59
C SER A 342 25.93 9.56 27.53
N SER A 343 26.45 10.50 26.74
CA SER A 343 27.31 11.57 27.28
C SER A 343 27.45 12.74 26.31
N SER A 344 27.42 13.96 26.85
CA SER A 344 27.61 15.21 26.14
C SER A 344 29.07 15.41 25.74
N ALA A 345 29.30 15.85 24.50
CA ALA A 345 30.50 16.59 24.14
C ALA A 345 30.09 17.80 23.30
N VAL A 346 30.17 18.97 23.92
CA VAL A 346 30.00 20.29 23.32
C VAL A 346 31.15 20.49 22.33
N ALA A 347 30.85 20.51 21.03
CA ALA A 347 31.77 20.99 20.01
C ALA A 347 31.38 22.41 19.64
N ALA A 348 32.29 23.34 19.90
CA ALA A 348 32.17 24.76 19.61
C ALA A 348 31.95 24.99 18.10
N ALA A 349 30.77 25.50 17.76
CA ALA A 349 30.48 26.01 16.43
C ALA A 349 31.16 27.37 16.26
N SER A 350 32.10 27.44 15.32
CA SER A 350 32.65 28.68 14.81
C SER A 350 32.35 28.77 13.31
N SER A 351 32.03 30.00 12.90
CA SER A 351 31.64 30.50 11.57
C SER A 351 30.18 30.27 11.14
N ASP A 352 29.36 31.29 11.44
CA ASP A 352 28.19 31.73 10.68
C ASP A 352 28.57 31.93 9.20
N SER A 353 28.55 30.86 8.43
CA SER A 353 28.28 30.95 7.01
C SER A 353 26.96 30.23 6.79
N ALA A 354 25.98 30.94 6.23
CA ALA A 354 24.74 30.33 5.80
C ALA A 354 25.10 29.12 4.92
N PRO A 355 24.51 27.93 5.16
CA PRO A 355 24.80 26.76 4.34
C PRO A 355 24.63 27.15 2.86
N PRO A 356 25.57 26.76 1.98
CA PRO A 356 25.50 27.14 0.58
C PRO A 356 24.14 26.76 0.02
N ALA A 357 23.51 27.71 -0.68
CA ALA A 357 22.18 27.50 -1.23
C ALA A 357 22.17 26.24 -2.09
N ALA A 358 21.35 25.26 -1.74
CA ALA A 358 21.30 24.02 -2.49
C ALA A 358 20.64 24.29 -3.84
N LEU A 359 21.28 23.89 -4.93
CA LEU A 359 20.83 24.14 -6.29
C LEU A 359 20.33 22.85 -6.94
N VAL A 360 19.38 22.99 -7.86
CA VAL A 360 18.81 21.89 -8.65
C VAL A 360 18.95 22.22 -10.13
N LEU A 361 19.41 21.26 -10.92
CA LEU A 361 19.49 21.41 -12.37
C LEU A 361 18.08 21.34 -12.96
N VAL A 362 17.71 22.34 -13.75
CA VAL A 362 16.36 22.47 -14.30
C VAL A 362 16.03 21.34 -15.26
N GLY A 363 16.97 20.94 -16.13
CA GLY A 363 16.76 19.84 -17.06
C GLY A 363 16.50 18.48 -16.38
N GLU A 364 17.16 18.21 -15.24
CA GLU A 364 16.90 16.99 -14.46
C GLU A 364 15.49 17.01 -13.86
N LEU A 365 15.09 18.13 -13.27
CA LEU A 365 13.76 18.29 -12.68
C LEU A 365 12.65 18.23 -13.74
N ARG A 366 12.83 18.92 -14.87
CA ARG A 366 11.89 18.91 -16.00
C ARG A 366 11.74 17.52 -16.60
N GLY A 367 12.86 16.81 -16.82
CA GLY A 367 12.83 15.44 -17.35
C GLY A 367 12.05 14.47 -16.45
N LEU A 368 12.20 14.57 -15.13
CA LEU A 368 11.42 13.75 -14.18
C LEU A 368 9.92 14.10 -14.20
N MET A 369 9.59 15.39 -14.28
CA MET A 369 8.19 15.84 -14.37
C MET A 369 7.53 15.41 -15.69
N GLU A 370 8.27 15.45 -16.80
CA GLU A 370 7.82 14.96 -18.10
C GLU A 370 7.65 13.45 -18.11
N ALA A 371 8.58 12.70 -17.51
CA ALA A 371 8.45 11.25 -17.34
C ALA A 371 7.21 10.88 -16.50
N ALA A 372 6.94 11.63 -15.43
CA ALA A 372 5.74 11.46 -14.63
C ALA A 372 4.45 11.69 -15.45
N ARG A 373 4.37 12.82 -16.18
CA ARG A 373 3.20 13.12 -17.02
C ARG A 373 3.04 12.11 -18.15
N GLY A 374 4.09 11.83 -18.89
CA GLY A 374 4.08 10.91 -20.03
C GLY A 374 3.71 9.48 -19.62
N GLY A 375 4.20 9.01 -18.47
CA GLY A 375 3.86 7.68 -17.97
C GLY A 375 2.40 7.56 -17.51
N LEU A 376 1.82 8.58 -16.88
CA LEU A 376 0.39 8.57 -16.54
C LEU A 376 -0.49 8.50 -17.80
N GLU A 377 -0.19 9.33 -18.80
CA GLU A 377 -0.95 9.33 -20.05
C GLU A 377 -0.79 8.02 -20.83
N ALA A 378 0.42 7.46 -20.85
CA ALA A 378 0.67 6.16 -21.45
C ALA A 378 -0.07 5.02 -20.75
N GLU A 379 -0.13 5.02 -19.40
CA GLU A 379 -0.88 4.02 -18.66
C GLU A 379 -2.40 4.17 -18.89
N LYS A 380 -2.93 5.40 -18.85
CA LYS A 380 -4.35 5.67 -19.16
C LYS A 380 -4.74 5.15 -20.54
N ALA A 381 -3.88 5.37 -21.54
CA ALA A 381 -4.12 4.89 -22.90
C ALA A 381 -4.03 3.36 -23.03
N GLY A 382 -3.32 2.70 -22.11
CA GLY A 382 -3.14 1.25 -22.11
C GLY A 382 -4.17 0.46 -21.28
N LEU A 383 -5.00 1.14 -20.49
CA LEU A 383 -6.00 0.52 -19.63
C LEU A 383 -7.44 0.74 -20.14
N PRO A 384 -8.37 -0.17 -19.82
CA PRO A 384 -9.80 0.06 -19.99
C PRO A 384 -10.24 1.39 -19.37
N GLU A 385 -11.10 2.13 -20.07
CA GLU A 385 -11.53 3.49 -19.69
C GLU A 385 -12.09 3.58 -18.26
N VAL A 386 -12.76 2.53 -17.78
CA VAL A 386 -13.30 2.47 -16.41
C VAL A 386 -12.24 2.62 -15.32
N TYR A 387 -10.97 2.32 -15.63
CA TYR A 387 -9.86 2.50 -14.70
C TYR A 387 -9.11 3.82 -14.89
N GLY A 388 -9.44 4.62 -15.91
CA GLY A 388 -8.74 5.86 -16.24
C GLY A 388 -8.65 6.84 -15.07
N ASP A 389 -9.73 6.97 -14.30
CA ASP A 389 -9.80 7.83 -13.11
C ASP A 389 -8.92 7.35 -11.94
N LEU A 390 -8.52 6.07 -11.93
CA LEU A 390 -7.61 5.51 -10.94
C LEU A 390 -6.13 5.70 -11.33
N VAL A 391 -5.84 6.04 -12.58
CA VAL A 391 -4.48 6.32 -13.06
C VAL A 391 -4.10 7.76 -12.74
N VAL A 392 -3.86 8.01 -11.46
CA VAL A 392 -3.55 9.34 -10.93
C VAL A 392 -2.37 9.29 -9.96
N LEU A 393 -1.67 10.41 -9.83
CA LEU A 393 -0.75 10.61 -8.72
C LEU A 393 -1.52 10.83 -7.43
N ASP A 394 -0.86 10.60 -6.31
CA ASP A 394 -1.37 11.05 -5.02
C ASP A 394 -1.64 12.56 -5.05
N PRO A 395 -2.74 13.02 -4.43
CA PRO A 395 -3.10 14.44 -4.43
C PRO A 395 -1.99 15.36 -3.92
N THR A 396 -1.14 14.88 -3.01
CA THR A 396 0.00 15.64 -2.47
C THR A 396 1.11 15.74 -3.51
N ASP A 397 1.44 14.64 -4.17
CA ASP A 397 2.46 14.59 -5.22
C ASP A 397 2.02 15.47 -6.41
N SER A 398 0.78 15.33 -6.86
CA SER A 398 0.19 16.13 -7.94
C SER A 398 0.23 17.63 -7.64
N TRP A 399 -0.19 18.03 -6.43
CA TRP A 399 -0.16 19.42 -5.99
C TRP A 399 1.26 19.99 -5.92
N LEU A 400 2.23 19.24 -5.38
CA LEU A 400 3.63 19.68 -5.34
C LEU A 400 4.19 19.89 -6.75
N LEU A 401 3.92 18.97 -7.67
CA LEU A 401 4.36 19.09 -9.06
C LEU A 401 3.77 20.34 -9.74
N ALA A 402 2.46 20.56 -9.59
CA ALA A 402 1.76 21.65 -10.25
C ALA A 402 2.04 23.03 -9.61
N GLU A 403 1.96 23.13 -8.29
CA GLU A 403 1.93 24.41 -7.57
C GLU A 403 3.30 24.84 -7.03
N LYS A 404 4.28 23.93 -6.97
CA LYS A 404 5.62 24.23 -6.45
C LYS A 404 6.70 24.05 -7.52
N LEU A 405 6.80 22.86 -8.10
CA LEU A 405 7.89 22.52 -9.01
C LEU A 405 7.70 23.14 -10.40
N GLY A 406 6.48 23.14 -10.94
CA GLY A 406 6.17 23.76 -12.23
C GLY A 406 6.59 25.23 -12.33
N PRO A 407 6.15 26.10 -11.38
CA PRO A 407 6.59 27.49 -11.33
C PRO A 407 8.10 27.66 -11.13
N LEU A 408 8.75 26.74 -10.41
CA LEU A 408 10.20 26.82 -10.14
C LEU A 408 11.03 26.72 -11.42
N VAL A 409 10.61 25.89 -12.38
CA VAL A 409 11.33 25.67 -13.65
C VAL A 409 10.80 26.48 -14.83
N ALA A 410 9.76 27.29 -14.62
CA ALA A 410 9.10 28.04 -15.67
C ALA A 410 10.00 29.18 -16.18
N GLY A 411 10.27 29.19 -17.50
CA GLY A 411 11.09 30.23 -18.14
C GLY A 411 12.60 30.10 -17.89
N VAL A 412 13.07 29.03 -17.23
CA VAL A 412 14.49 28.76 -17.01
C VAL A 412 14.97 27.73 -18.06
N PRO A 413 16.12 27.94 -18.74
CA PRO A 413 16.68 26.96 -19.67
C PRO A 413 17.10 25.66 -18.96
N ASP A 414 17.21 24.54 -19.69
CA ASP A 414 17.51 23.23 -19.11
C ASP A 414 18.89 23.15 -18.45
N GLU A 415 19.86 23.91 -18.98
CA GLU A 415 21.20 24.02 -18.40
C GLU A 415 21.23 24.92 -17.15
N GLY A 416 20.13 25.61 -16.84
CA GLY A 416 20.01 26.50 -15.70
C GLY A 416 19.89 25.76 -14.37
N GLU A 417 20.25 26.47 -13.30
CA GLU A 417 20.13 25.99 -11.92
C GLU A 417 19.11 26.86 -11.16
N VAL A 418 18.26 26.23 -10.36
CA VAL A 418 17.27 26.89 -9.50
C VAL A 418 17.53 26.59 -8.03
N LEU A 419 17.14 27.50 -7.15
CA LEU A 419 17.21 27.28 -5.71
C LEU A 419 16.30 26.12 -5.33
N ALA A 420 16.86 25.15 -4.62
CA ALA A 420 16.08 24.10 -4.00
C ALA A 420 15.09 24.70 -3.01
N LEU A 421 13.98 24.01 -2.80
CA LEU A 421 13.00 24.30 -1.76
C LEU A 421 13.50 23.79 -0.40
N SER A 422 14.78 24.01 -0.10
CA SER A 422 15.42 23.54 1.12
C SER A 422 14.69 24.07 2.35
N GLY A 423 14.29 23.18 3.26
CA GLY A 423 13.51 23.52 4.44
C GLY A 423 12.00 23.56 4.24
N ALA A 424 11.50 23.43 2.99
CA ALA A 424 10.09 23.10 2.77
C ALA A 424 9.83 21.65 3.18
N MET A 425 8.70 21.40 3.83
CA MET A 425 8.31 20.04 4.23
C MET A 425 7.36 19.44 3.22
N TYR A 426 7.48 18.12 3.04
CA TYR A 426 6.45 17.35 2.35
C TYR A 426 5.15 17.41 3.19
N PRO A 427 4.01 17.87 2.63
CA PRO A 427 2.80 18.04 3.42
C PRO A 427 2.28 16.69 3.92
N THR A 428 1.99 16.61 5.21
CA THR A 428 1.10 15.59 5.76
C THR A 428 -0.32 16.17 5.74
N ARG A 429 -1.17 15.68 4.85
CA ARG A 429 -2.58 16.08 4.83
C ARG A 429 -3.36 15.29 5.88
N GLN A 430 -4.15 15.98 6.68
CA GLN A 430 -5.22 15.32 7.44
C GLN A 430 -6.19 14.70 6.43
N PRO A 431 -6.68 13.47 6.67
CA PRO A 431 -7.70 12.93 5.80
C PRO A 431 -8.97 13.77 5.90
N THR A 432 -9.68 13.83 4.78
CA THR A 432 -10.98 14.48 4.67
C THR A 432 -12.04 13.78 5.52
N GLU A 433 -11.89 12.48 5.78
CA GLU A 433 -12.84 11.67 6.53
C GLU A 433 -12.12 10.65 7.42
N LEU A 434 -12.66 10.39 8.61
CA LEU A 434 -12.21 9.31 9.48
C LEU A 434 -12.77 7.97 8.99
N PRO A 435 -12.06 6.84 9.19
CA PRO A 435 -12.60 5.52 8.86
C PRO A 435 -13.89 5.27 9.65
N ARG A 436 -14.88 4.64 9.01
CA ARG A 436 -16.21 4.46 9.62
C ARG A 436 -16.13 3.72 10.95
N GLY A 437 -15.28 2.71 11.05
CA GLY A 437 -15.05 1.93 12.27
C GLY A 437 -14.41 2.72 13.41
N ALA A 438 -13.79 3.87 13.17
CA ALA A 438 -13.35 4.77 14.24
C ALA A 438 -14.50 5.61 14.83
N VAL A 439 -15.69 5.56 14.21
CA VAL A 439 -16.88 6.30 14.65
C VAL A 439 -17.91 5.31 15.20
N ALA A 440 -18.34 5.51 16.45
CA ALA A 440 -19.39 4.71 17.06
C ALA A 440 -20.78 5.27 16.72
N VAL A 441 -21.75 4.38 16.46
CA VAL A 441 -23.16 4.80 16.35
C VAL A 441 -23.65 5.20 17.74
N LYS A 442 -24.18 6.43 17.88
CA LYS A 442 -24.79 6.89 19.12
C LYS A 442 -26.01 6.02 19.44
N LYS A 443 -25.96 5.22 20.51
CA LYS A 443 -27.14 4.45 20.97
C LYS A 443 -28.32 5.43 21.12
N PRO A 444 -29.51 5.14 20.56
CA PRO A 444 -30.68 5.93 20.90
C PRO A 444 -30.84 5.86 22.41
N GLN A 445 -30.82 7.01 23.08
CA GLN A 445 -31.11 7.08 24.51
C GLN A 445 -32.50 6.46 24.68
N LYS A 446 -32.58 5.28 25.33
CA LYS A 446 -33.84 4.82 25.87
C LYS A 446 -34.39 5.98 26.68
N ALA A 447 -35.58 6.45 26.33
CA ALA A 447 -36.30 7.43 27.12
C ALA A 447 -36.51 6.85 28.52
N GLU A 448 -35.58 7.15 29.43
CA GLU A 448 -35.82 7.01 30.86
C GLU A 448 -36.85 8.08 31.22
N GLY A 449 -38.11 7.65 31.33
CA GLY A 449 -39.18 8.49 31.87
C GLY A 449 -40.39 8.65 30.96
N ALA A 450 -41.15 7.57 30.78
CA ALA A 450 -42.60 7.67 30.64
C ALA A 450 -43.22 6.60 31.54
N LYS A 451 -43.35 6.93 32.82
CA LYS A 451 -44.36 6.34 33.71
C LYS A 451 -45.42 7.38 33.96
#